data_AF-A0A7R9NPW1-F1
#
_entry.id   AF-A0A7R9NPW1-F1
#
_cell.length_a   1.000
_cell.length_b   1.000
_cell.length_c   1.000
_cell.angle_alpha   90.00
_cell.angle_beta   90.00
_cell.angle_gamma   90.00
#
_symmetry.space_group_name_H-M   'P 1'
#
loop_
_entity.id
_entity.type
_entity.pdbx_description
1 polymer ?
#
loop_
_entity_poly.entity_id
_entity_poly.type
_entity_poly.pdbx_seq_one_letter_code
_entity_poly.pdbx_strand_id
1 'polypeptide(L)'
;ISLALLVVIRLTRDTEKKELTRKRGRRAGVLVRFRRHTHHLSLPAIVLANVRSISNKTEELISLIRFRREFSEASVMCFVETWLSSSTHDSAVTPLGYSMFREDRLLELSGKETGGGICILVNQRWCTDSKIISTLCSPELETLVVVCRTFYSPREFSSVLLVGVYIPPVVRTNSAINQLSKIIISVGNLYPEGAVIVLGDFHHTRLNKGLPHYKQQVKYSTRGDKTLDHCYTVNKDAYRASARARLGKSDHNTLILNPAYEAGL
;
A
#
# COMPACT_ATOMS: atom_id res chain seq x y z
N ILE A 1 -65.36 -20.56 45.99
CA ILE A 1 -65.54 -19.69 44.80
C ILE A 1 -65.57 -18.27 45.37
N SER A 2 -64.66 -17.34 45.08
CA SER A 2 -63.92 -17.09 43.85
C SER A 2 -62.41 -17.12 44.07
N LEU A 3 -61.58 -17.76 43.23
CA LEU A 3 -61.37 -17.53 41.79
C LEU A 3 -61.00 -16.09 41.44
N ALA A 4 -59.72 -15.78 41.52
CA ALA A 4 -59.00 -15.18 40.40
C ALA A 4 -57.56 -15.68 40.50
N LEU A 5 -57.31 -16.86 39.92
CA LEU A 5 -56.66 -17.02 38.62
C LEU A 5 -55.15 -16.66 38.71
N LEU A 6 -54.27 -17.64 38.90
CA LEU A 6 -53.85 -18.60 37.87
C LEU A 6 -53.13 -17.93 36.71
N VAL A 7 -52.05 -17.21 37.01
CA VAL A 7 -51.03 -16.80 36.03
C VAL A 7 -49.78 -16.66 36.89
N VAL A 8 -48.92 -17.66 37.07
CA VAL A 8 -47.82 -18.03 36.18
C VAL A 8 -47.04 -19.01 37.06
N ILE A 9 -47.13 -20.30 36.79
CA ILE A 9 -46.00 -21.03 36.17
C ILE A 9 -44.79 -20.97 37.12
N ARG A 10 -44.57 -22.05 37.89
CA ARG A 10 -43.52 -23.04 37.56
C ARG A 10 -42.14 -22.46 37.89
N LEU A 11 -41.37 -23.23 38.67
CA LEU A 11 -39.92 -23.11 38.83
C LEU A 11 -39.42 -22.19 39.98
N THR A 12 -39.68 -22.58 41.23
CA THR A 12 -38.72 -22.34 42.32
C THR A 12 -37.85 -23.60 42.53
N ARG A 13 -37.25 -24.07 41.43
CA ARG A 13 -35.97 -24.77 41.49
C ARG A 13 -34.94 -23.69 41.19
N ASP A 14 -34.52 -22.95 42.22
CA ASP A 14 -33.27 -22.20 42.15
C ASP A 14 -32.13 -23.22 42.16
N THR A 15 -31.93 -23.83 41.00
CA THR A 15 -30.65 -24.40 40.62
C THR A 15 -29.68 -23.24 40.57
N GLU A 16 -28.75 -23.19 41.52
CA GLU A 16 -27.53 -22.40 41.43
C GLU A 16 -26.87 -22.64 40.07
N LYS A 17 -27.18 -21.80 39.09
CA LYS A 17 -26.35 -21.69 37.89
C LYS A 17 -25.07 -21.02 38.35
N LYS A 18 -24.06 -21.84 38.67
CA LYS A 18 -22.66 -21.40 38.62
C LYS A 18 -22.46 -20.74 37.26
N GLU A 19 -22.40 -19.41 37.25
CA GLU A 19 -21.90 -18.67 36.10
C GLU A 19 -20.49 -19.19 35.85
N LEU A 20 -20.35 -20.06 34.86
CA LEU A 20 -19.06 -20.41 34.30
C LEU A 20 -18.51 -19.12 33.69
N THR A 21 -17.77 -18.36 34.49
CA THR A 21 -17.02 -17.20 34.04
C THR A 21 -16.22 -17.65 32.82
N ARG A 22 -16.64 -17.17 31.64
CA ARG A 22 -16.01 -17.51 30.37
C ARG A 22 -14.55 -17.12 30.50
N LYS A 23 -13.64 -18.11 30.54
CA LYS A 23 -12.19 -17.87 30.66
C LYS A 23 -11.80 -16.84 29.62
N ARG A 24 -11.48 -15.61 30.07
CA ARG A 24 -10.97 -14.54 29.23
C ARG A 24 -9.78 -15.13 28.47
N GLY A 25 -9.84 -15.08 27.14
CA GLY A 25 -8.80 -15.67 26.29
C GLY A 25 -7.44 -15.20 26.78
N ARG A 26 -6.54 -16.16 27.12
CA ARG A 26 -5.17 -15.84 27.49
C ARG A 26 -4.58 -14.93 26.41
N ARG A 27 -3.77 -13.93 26.76
CA ARG A 27 -3.03 -13.07 25.81
C ARG A 27 -2.36 -13.89 24.69
N ALA A 28 -1.97 -15.13 24.98
CA ALA A 28 -1.48 -16.10 24.01
C ALA A 28 -2.44 -16.39 22.84
N GLY A 29 -3.76 -16.45 23.02
CA GLY A 29 -4.72 -16.71 21.94
C GLY A 29 -4.84 -15.54 20.95
N VAL A 30 -4.69 -14.32 21.45
CA VAL A 30 -4.60 -13.10 20.63
C VAL A 30 -3.26 -13.06 19.89
N LEU A 31 -2.16 -13.31 20.59
CA LEU A 31 -0.82 -13.41 20.01
C LEU A 31 -0.71 -14.53 18.96
N VAL A 32 -1.40 -15.66 19.16
CA VAL A 32 -1.49 -16.76 18.20
C VAL A 32 -2.36 -16.39 16.99
N ARG A 33 -3.42 -15.59 17.16
CA ARG A 33 -4.19 -15.03 16.04
C ARG A 33 -3.37 -14.02 15.23
N PHE A 34 -2.62 -13.15 15.90
CA PHE A 34 -1.67 -12.22 15.27
C PHE A 34 -0.56 -12.96 14.52
N ARG A 35 0.03 -14.01 15.12
CA ARG A 35 1.04 -14.86 14.45
C ARG A 35 0.49 -15.64 13.25
N ARG A 36 -0.81 -15.93 13.21
CA ARG A 36 -1.47 -16.60 12.08
C ARG A 36 -1.79 -15.64 10.93
N HIS A 37 -1.76 -14.32 11.15
CA HIS A 37 -2.12 -13.30 10.18
C HIS A 37 -1.07 -12.19 10.17
N THR A 38 -0.03 -12.38 9.35
CA THR A 38 1.07 -11.42 9.13
C THR A 38 0.61 -10.05 8.63
N HIS A 39 -0.67 -9.91 8.24
CA HIS A 39 -1.27 -8.70 7.67
C HIS A 39 -1.95 -7.75 8.69
N HIS A 40 -1.80 -7.97 10.01
CA HIS A 40 -2.28 -7.04 11.05
C HIS A 40 -1.31 -5.89 11.36
N LEU A 41 -0.32 -5.63 10.50
CA LEU A 41 0.48 -4.41 10.61
C LEU A 41 -0.43 -3.21 10.31
N SER A 42 -0.28 -2.14 11.08
CA SER A 42 -1.14 -0.97 10.88
C SER A 42 -0.98 -0.43 9.48
N LEU A 43 0.25 -0.31 8.99
CA LEU A 43 0.56 0.05 7.61
C LEU A 43 0.87 -1.20 6.75
N PRO A 44 0.67 -1.16 5.41
CA PRO A 44 1.02 -2.27 4.53
C PRO A 44 2.53 -2.51 4.43
N ALA A 45 2.96 -3.76 4.30
CA ALA A 45 4.31 -4.04 3.78
C ALA A 45 4.35 -3.75 2.28
N ILE A 46 5.35 -2.98 1.82
CA ILE A 46 5.41 -2.49 0.42
C ILE A 46 6.72 -2.91 -0.26
N VAL A 47 6.61 -3.41 -1.48
CA VAL A 47 7.73 -3.49 -2.43
C VAL A 47 7.65 -2.29 -3.37
N LEU A 48 8.75 -1.54 -3.53
CA LEU A 48 8.86 -0.44 -4.49
C LEU A 48 10.03 -0.71 -5.44
N ALA A 49 9.81 -0.63 -6.75
CA ALA A 49 10.89 -0.70 -7.72
C ALA A 49 10.61 0.12 -8.98
N ASN A 50 11.62 0.86 -9.44
CA ASN A 50 11.71 1.27 -10.84
C ASN A 50 12.15 0.05 -11.66
N VAL A 51 11.25 -0.49 -12.48
CA VAL A 51 11.44 -1.78 -13.16
C VAL A 51 11.98 -1.67 -14.57
N ARG A 52 11.88 -0.50 -15.20
CA ARG A 52 12.30 -0.27 -16.60
C ARG A 52 11.82 -1.38 -17.54
N SER A 53 10.52 -1.41 -17.80
CA SER A 53 9.76 -2.53 -18.37
C SER A 53 9.48 -3.64 -17.36
N ILE A 54 8.21 -3.91 -17.12
CA ILE A 54 7.77 -5.03 -16.28
C ILE A 54 7.58 -6.33 -17.10
N SER A 55 7.24 -6.23 -18.38
CA SER A 55 6.84 -7.37 -19.22
C SER A 55 7.92 -8.44 -19.34
N ASN A 56 9.20 -8.07 -19.29
CA ASN A 56 10.32 -9.02 -19.33
C ASN A 56 10.74 -9.56 -17.96
N LYS A 57 10.03 -9.20 -16.88
CA LYS A 57 10.34 -9.55 -15.48
C LYS A 57 9.18 -10.25 -14.78
N THR A 58 8.11 -10.59 -15.50
CA THR A 58 6.92 -11.24 -14.92
C THR A 58 7.24 -12.59 -14.30
N GLU A 59 8.02 -13.45 -14.98
CA GLU A 59 8.43 -14.75 -14.45
C GLU A 59 9.34 -14.62 -13.22
N GLU A 60 10.29 -13.68 -13.26
CA GLU A 60 11.14 -13.37 -12.11
C GLU A 60 10.29 -12.88 -10.93
N LEU A 61 9.35 -11.98 -11.17
CA LEU A 61 8.43 -11.47 -10.15
C LEU A 61 7.59 -12.59 -9.53
N ILE A 62 7.04 -13.49 -10.35
CA ILE A 62 6.29 -14.67 -9.87
C ILE A 62 7.18 -15.56 -9.01
N SER A 63 8.42 -15.79 -9.43
CA SER A 63 9.40 -16.57 -8.65
C SER A 63 9.72 -15.89 -7.31
N LEU A 64 9.92 -14.57 -7.31
CA LEU A 64 10.16 -13.81 -6.08
C LEU A 64 8.97 -13.86 -5.14
N ILE A 65 7.74 -13.68 -5.64
CA ILE A 65 6.50 -13.82 -4.86
C ILE A 65 6.39 -15.21 -4.23
N ARG A 66 6.83 -16.26 -4.94
CA ARG A 66 6.75 -17.65 -4.46
C ARG A 66 7.82 -18.00 -3.42
N PHE A 67 9.05 -17.54 -3.61
CA PHE A 67 10.21 -18.04 -2.86
C PHE A 67 10.85 -17.02 -1.93
N ARG A 68 10.58 -15.72 -2.09
CA ARG A 68 11.12 -14.67 -1.21
C ARG A 68 10.04 -14.15 -0.28
N ARG A 69 10.28 -14.32 1.02
CA ARG A 69 9.35 -13.90 2.08
C ARG A 69 8.90 -12.44 1.92
N GLU A 70 9.84 -11.55 1.62
CA GLU A 70 9.61 -10.10 1.45
C GLU A 70 8.58 -9.79 0.34
N PHE A 71 8.58 -10.56 -0.75
CA PHE A 71 7.61 -10.43 -1.83
C PHE A 71 6.32 -11.19 -1.52
N SER A 72 6.41 -12.37 -0.90
CA SER A 72 5.24 -13.20 -0.57
C SER A 72 4.32 -12.56 0.47
N GLU A 73 4.90 -11.81 1.42
CA GLU A 73 4.21 -11.16 2.53
C GLU A 73 3.87 -9.69 2.21
N ALA A 74 4.32 -9.16 1.07
CA ALA A 74 4.00 -7.81 0.66
C ALA A 74 2.48 -7.65 0.51
N SER A 75 1.96 -6.62 1.15
CA SER A 75 0.58 -6.17 0.99
C SER A 75 0.39 -5.45 -0.35
N VAL A 76 1.43 -4.71 -0.76
CA VAL A 76 1.42 -3.85 -1.95
C VAL A 76 2.75 -3.99 -2.68
N MET A 77 2.73 -3.99 -4.01
CA MET A 77 3.90 -3.75 -4.84
C MET A 77 3.66 -2.55 -5.75
N CYS A 78 4.53 -1.54 -5.70
CA CYS A 78 4.47 -0.37 -6.54
C CYS A 78 5.64 -0.41 -7.52
N PHE A 79 5.33 -0.40 -8.81
CA PHE A 79 6.28 -0.40 -9.89
C PHE A 79 6.16 0.90 -10.68
N VAL A 80 7.29 1.54 -10.94
CA VAL A 80 7.39 2.71 -11.81
C VAL A 80 8.24 2.36 -13.03
N GLU A 81 8.07 3.12 -14.11
CA GLU A 81 8.63 2.76 -15.42
C GLU A 81 8.22 1.36 -15.89
N THR A 82 6.93 1.06 -15.78
CA THR A 82 6.37 -0.24 -16.19
C THR A 82 6.46 -0.47 -17.69
N TRP A 83 6.43 0.62 -18.46
CA TRP A 83 6.41 0.65 -19.94
C TRP A 83 5.27 -0.19 -20.52
N LEU A 84 4.15 -0.27 -19.78
CA LEU A 84 2.91 -0.86 -20.25
C LEU A 84 2.15 0.15 -21.11
N SER A 85 1.27 -0.41 -21.93
CA SER A 85 0.44 0.31 -22.89
C SER A 85 -0.95 -0.33 -22.90
N SER A 86 -1.92 0.38 -23.47
CA SER A 86 -3.28 -0.13 -23.69
C SER A 86 -3.33 -1.45 -24.48
N SER A 87 -2.29 -1.77 -25.27
CA SER A 87 -2.16 -3.04 -25.98
C SER A 87 -1.76 -4.22 -25.09
N THR A 88 -1.21 -3.97 -23.89
CA THR A 88 -0.83 -5.03 -22.96
C THR A 88 -1.98 -5.33 -22.01
N HIS A 89 -2.55 -6.54 -22.10
CA HIS A 89 -3.65 -6.96 -21.25
C HIS A 89 -3.18 -7.22 -19.80
N ASP A 90 -4.01 -6.84 -18.83
CA ASP A 90 -3.67 -6.92 -17.41
C ASP A 90 -3.33 -8.33 -16.92
N SER A 91 -4.02 -9.34 -17.46
CA SER A 91 -3.79 -10.74 -17.13
C SER A 91 -2.41 -11.26 -17.53
N ALA A 92 -1.71 -10.58 -18.45
CA ALA A 92 -0.37 -10.99 -18.86
C ALA A 92 0.71 -10.63 -17.83
N VAL A 93 0.43 -9.65 -16.97
CA VAL A 93 1.40 -9.08 -16.02
C VAL A 93 0.99 -9.35 -14.57
N THR A 94 -0.31 -9.42 -14.30
CA THR A 94 -0.85 -9.54 -12.94
C THR A 94 -0.58 -10.94 -12.38
N PRO A 95 0.22 -11.07 -11.29
CA PRO A 95 0.41 -12.35 -10.63
C PRO A 95 -0.89 -12.83 -9.94
N LEU A 96 -1.05 -14.14 -9.81
CA LEU A 96 -2.22 -14.73 -9.13
C LEU A 96 -2.34 -14.22 -7.68
N GLY A 97 -3.56 -13.85 -7.27
CA GLY A 97 -3.84 -13.34 -5.93
C GLY A 97 -3.56 -11.85 -5.75
N TYR A 98 -3.27 -11.12 -6.82
CA TYR A 98 -3.13 -9.67 -6.82
C TYR A 98 -4.17 -9.01 -7.71
N SER A 99 -4.62 -7.83 -7.29
CA SER A 99 -5.39 -6.90 -8.10
C SER A 99 -4.46 -5.82 -8.64
N MET A 100 -4.47 -5.59 -9.95
CA MET A 100 -3.62 -4.58 -10.58
C MET A 100 -4.37 -3.27 -10.80
N PHE A 101 -3.70 -2.17 -10.48
CA PHE A 101 -4.10 -0.82 -10.83
C PHE A 101 -2.93 -0.17 -11.54
N ARG A 102 -3.15 0.41 -12.72
CA ARG A 102 -2.07 1.04 -13.46
C ARG A 102 -2.53 2.33 -14.14
N GLU A 103 -1.56 3.19 -14.38
CA GLU A 103 -1.68 4.35 -15.26
C GLU A 103 -0.55 4.23 -16.29
N ASP A 104 -0.92 4.07 -17.56
CA ASP A 104 0.02 3.92 -18.67
C ASP A 104 0.41 5.30 -19.20
N ARG A 105 1.65 5.47 -19.67
CA ARG A 105 2.06 6.74 -20.27
C ARG A 105 1.32 6.96 -21.58
N LEU A 106 0.74 8.16 -21.72
CA LEU A 106 0.11 8.60 -22.97
C LEU A 106 1.11 9.38 -23.84
N LEU A 107 1.25 8.95 -25.09
CA LEU A 107 2.13 9.58 -26.09
C LEU A 107 1.76 11.05 -26.29
N GLU A 108 0.48 11.35 -26.46
CA GLU A 108 -0.05 12.69 -26.76
C GLU A 108 0.30 13.71 -25.68
N LEU A 109 0.37 13.28 -24.42
CA LEU A 109 0.60 14.15 -23.28
C LEU A 109 2.08 14.31 -22.94
N SER A 110 2.92 13.31 -23.26
CA SER A 110 4.32 13.27 -22.83
C SER A 110 5.33 13.50 -23.97
N GLY A 111 4.89 13.35 -25.22
CA GLY A 111 5.74 13.41 -26.41
C GLY A 111 6.75 12.24 -26.51
N LYS A 112 6.59 11.18 -25.71
CA LYS A 112 7.47 9.99 -25.74
C LYS A 112 6.66 8.72 -25.80
N GLU A 113 7.01 7.85 -26.75
CA GLU A 113 6.39 6.52 -26.92
C GLU A 113 6.86 5.50 -25.88
N THR A 114 8.02 5.72 -25.27
CA THR A 114 8.66 4.77 -24.35
C THR A 114 9.06 5.43 -23.05
N GLY A 115 9.18 4.62 -21.99
CA GLY A 115 9.42 5.11 -20.64
C GLY A 115 8.13 5.39 -19.87
N GLY A 116 8.22 5.49 -18.54
CA GLY A 116 7.08 5.85 -17.69
C GLY A 116 6.08 4.72 -17.44
N GLY A 117 4.91 5.09 -16.96
CA GLY A 117 3.88 4.19 -16.47
C GLY A 117 4.10 3.81 -15.01
N ILE A 118 2.98 3.66 -14.29
CA ILE A 118 2.94 3.30 -12.87
C ILE A 118 1.97 2.14 -12.70
N CYS A 119 2.36 1.13 -11.94
CA CYS A 119 1.51 0.00 -11.58
C CYS A 119 1.57 -0.23 -10.07
N ILE A 120 0.41 -0.39 -9.45
CA ILE A 120 0.25 -0.79 -8.06
C ILE A 120 -0.49 -2.13 -8.05
N LEU A 121 0.20 -3.17 -7.57
CA LEU A 121 -0.38 -4.48 -7.29
C LEU A 121 -0.79 -4.53 -5.82
N VAL A 122 -2.06 -4.86 -5.57
CA VAL A 122 -2.62 -5.01 -4.23
C VAL A 122 -2.87 -6.49 -3.96
N ASN A 123 -2.29 -7.03 -2.88
CA ASN A 123 -2.48 -8.42 -2.49
C ASN A 123 -3.91 -8.62 -1.98
N GLN A 124 -4.65 -9.53 -2.60
CA GLN A 124 -6.06 -9.79 -2.28
C GLN A 124 -6.25 -10.36 -0.86
N ARG A 125 -5.20 -10.93 -0.26
CA ARG A 125 -5.22 -11.35 1.15
C ARG A 125 -5.20 -10.17 2.13
N TRP A 126 -4.73 -9.01 1.67
CA TRP A 126 -4.66 -7.79 2.48
C TRP A 126 -5.87 -6.88 2.23
N CYS A 127 -6.27 -6.68 0.98
CA CYS A 127 -7.36 -5.78 0.61
C CYS A 127 -8.04 -6.23 -0.70
N THR A 128 -9.37 -6.29 -0.70
CA THR A 128 -10.18 -6.49 -1.91
C THR A 128 -10.98 -5.25 -2.30
N ASP A 129 -11.37 -4.40 -1.34
CA ASP A 129 -12.01 -3.10 -1.64
C ASP A 129 -10.92 -2.08 -1.95
N SER A 130 -10.49 -2.05 -3.21
CA SER A 130 -9.51 -1.10 -3.70
C SER A 130 -9.94 -0.52 -5.05
N LYS A 131 -9.69 0.78 -5.25
CA LYS A 131 -10.05 1.48 -6.48
C LYS A 131 -9.15 2.67 -6.75
N ILE A 132 -9.01 3.00 -8.03
CA ILE A 132 -8.37 4.24 -8.48
C ILE A 132 -9.28 5.42 -8.13
N ILE A 133 -8.73 6.47 -7.53
CA ILE A 133 -9.47 7.69 -7.17
C ILE A 133 -8.94 8.94 -7.87
N SER A 134 -7.69 8.91 -8.33
CA SER A 134 -7.07 10.01 -9.07
C SER A 134 -5.91 9.46 -9.88
N THR A 135 -5.79 9.93 -11.12
CA THR A 135 -4.64 9.70 -11.99
C THR A 135 -4.22 11.02 -12.60
N LEU A 136 -2.94 11.12 -12.95
CA LEU A 136 -2.40 12.23 -13.69
C LEU A 136 -1.25 11.73 -14.55
N CYS A 137 -1.31 12.03 -15.85
CA CYS A 137 -0.20 11.84 -16.78
C CYS A 137 0.12 13.18 -17.41
N SER A 138 1.27 13.76 -17.07
CA SER A 138 1.77 15.01 -17.67
C SER A 138 3.26 14.87 -18.01
N PRO A 139 3.85 15.78 -18.81
CA PRO A 139 5.29 15.79 -19.07
C PRO A 139 6.14 15.88 -17.80
N GLU A 140 5.55 16.36 -16.70
CA GLU A 140 6.23 16.72 -15.46
C GLU A 140 6.02 15.70 -14.35
N LEU A 141 4.88 15.01 -14.37
CA LEU A 141 4.44 14.13 -13.31
C LEU A 141 3.52 13.04 -13.87
N GLU A 142 3.86 11.80 -13.57
CA GLU A 142 2.94 10.68 -13.66
C GLU A 142 2.57 10.26 -12.24
N THR A 143 1.27 10.08 -11.98
CA THR A 143 0.77 9.72 -10.65
C THR A 143 -0.47 8.83 -10.76
N LEU A 144 -0.52 7.83 -9.88
CA LEU A 144 -1.64 6.93 -9.70
C LEU A 144 -2.02 6.88 -8.22
N VAL A 145 -3.27 7.15 -7.90
CA VAL A 145 -3.78 7.10 -6.52
C VAL A 145 -4.80 5.98 -6.38
N VAL A 146 -4.49 5.02 -5.52
CA VAL A 146 -5.35 3.89 -5.17
C VAL A 146 -5.75 3.98 -3.70
N VAL A 147 -7.05 4.01 -3.44
CA VAL A 147 -7.57 3.81 -2.07
C VAL A 147 -7.77 2.33 -1.81
N CYS A 148 -7.39 1.87 -0.63
CA CYS A 148 -7.54 0.50 -0.16
C CYS A 148 -8.28 0.51 1.19
N ARG A 149 -9.45 -0.13 1.27
CA ARG A 149 -10.15 -0.39 2.53
C ARG A 149 -9.87 -1.82 2.97
N THR A 150 -8.92 -1.96 3.87
CA THR A 150 -8.44 -3.25 4.34
C THR A 150 -9.47 -3.95 5.22
N PHE A 151 -9.49 -5.29 5.22
CA PHE A 151 -10.38 -6.09 6.06
C PHE A 151 -10.25 -5.81 7.56
N TYR A 152 -9.05 -5.43 8.00
CA TYR A 152 -8.73 -5.11 9.38
C TYR A 152 -8.07 -3.74 9.43
N SER A 153 -8.87 -2.69 9.24
CA SER A 153 -8.37 -1.34 9.42
C SER A 153 -7.99 -1.14 10.89
N PRO A 154 -6.78 -0.63 11.18
CA PRO A 154 -6.41 -0.22 12.53
C PRO A 154 -7.42 0.80 13.07
N ARG A 155 -7.51 0.98 14.39
CA ARG A 155 -8.40 2.01 14.93
C ARG A 155 -8.00 3.41 14.48
N GLU A 156 -6.73 3.59 14.10
CA GLU A 156 -6.11 4.86 13.77
C GLU A 156 -6.46 5.41 12.38
N PHE A 157 -6.98 4.58 11.46
CA PHE A 157 -7.42 5.05 10.15
C PHE A 157 -8.42 4.07 9.52
N SER A 158 -9.23 4.57 8.59
CA SER A 158 -10.31 3.79 7.92
C SER A 158 -9.90 3.22 6.55
N SER A 159 -8.84 3.75 5.96
CA SER A 159 -8.35 3.36 4.64
C SER A 159 -6.88 3.71 4.46
N VAL A 160 -6.22 3.06 3.51
CA VAL A 160 -4.86 3.39 3.08
C VAL A 160 -4.92 3.96 1.67
N LEU A 161 -4.23 5.09 1.46
CA LEU A 161 -4.15 5.77 0.17
C LEU A 161 -2.74 5.66 -0.35
N LEU A 162 -2.58 4.89 -1.43
CA LEU A 162 -1.31 4.66 -2.09
C LEU A 162 -1.19 5.65 -3.25
N VAL A 163 -0.24 6.57 -3.15
CA VAL A 163 0.08 7.54 -4.20
C VAL A 163 1.39 7.09 -4.86
N GLY A 164 1.29 6.42 -6.00
CA GLY A 164 2.41 6.06 -6.85
C GLY A 164 2.87 7.26 -7.67
N VAL A 165 4.18 7.54 -7.70
CA VAL A 165 4.75 8.76 -8.31
C VAL A 165 5.91 8.41 -9.25
N TYR A 166 5.92 9.02 -10.43
CA TYR A 166 7.09 9.02 -11.31
C TYR A 166 7.32 10.43 -11.86
N ILE A 167 8.50 11.00 -11.60
CA ILE A 167 8.87 12.35 -12.04
C ILE A 167 10.03 12.24 -13.03
N PRO A 168 9.82 12.51 -14.33
CA PRO A 168 10.90 12.40 -15.31
C PRO A 168 12.14 13.26 -14.99
N PRO A 169 13.36 12.83 -15.35
CA PRO A 169 14.61 13.45 -14.90
C PRO A 169 14.83 14.89 -15.40
N VAL A 170 14.20 15.28 -16.51
CA VAL A 170 14.41 16.59 -17.17
C VAL A 170 13.55 17.70 -16.57
N VAL A 171 12.67 17.36 -15.62
CA VAL A 171 11.55 18.22 -15.20
C VAL A 171 11.97 19.28 -14.19
N ARG A 172 11.37 20.48 -14.32
CA ARG A 172 11.45 21.54 -13.29
C ARG A 172 10.79 21.07 -12.01
N THR A 173 11.60 20.89 -10.97
CA THR A 173 11.22 20.35 -9.66
C THR A 173 9.96 20.99 -9.06
N ASN A 174 9.74 22.30 -9.23
CA ASN A 174 8.63 23.01 -8.58
C ASN A 174 7.25 22.71 -9.18
N SER A 175 7.13 22.55 -10.52
CA SER A 175 5.82 22.31 -11.15
C SER A 175 5.27 20.94 -10.76
N ALA A 176 6.12 19.90 -10.85
CA ALA A 176 5.77 18.55 -10.43
C ALA A 176 5.38 18.48 -8.95
N ILE A 177 6.13 19.14 -8.05
CA ILE A 177 5.76 19.20 -6.62
C ILE A 177 4.42 19.90 -6.43
N ASN A 178 4.15 21.00 -7.13
CA ASN A 178 2.90 21.74 -6.98
C ASN A 178 1.70 20.90 -7.45
N GLN A 179 1.83 20.19 -8.58
CA GLN A 179 0.79 19.27 -9.06
C GLN A 179 0.57 18.12 -8.07
N LEU A 180 1.64 17.46 -7.62
CA LEU A 180 1.58 16.37 -6.65
C LEU A 180 0.97 16.82 -5.32
N SER A 181 1.34 18.00 -4.83
CA SER A 181 0.83 18.56 -3.57
C SER A 181 -0.67 18.82 -3.64
N LYS A 182 -1.16 19.36 -4.76
CA LYS A 182 -2.61 19.56 -4.98
C LYS A 182 -3.38 18.24 -4.95
N ILE A 183 -2.85 17.20 -5.59
CA ILE A 183 -3.47 15.86 -5.59
C ILE A 183 -3.51 15.29 -4.16
N ILE A 184 -2.38 15.32 -3.45
CA ILE A 184 -2.30 14.78 -2.07
C ILE A 184 -3.26 15.52 -1.13
N ILE A 185 -3.34 16.85 -1.21
CA ILE A 185 -4.27 17.64 -0.39
C ILE A 185 -5.72 17.31 -0.75
N SER A 186 -6.06 17.26 -2.03
CA SER A 186 -7.42 16.93 -2.49
C SER A 186 -7.86 15.54 -2.02
N VAL A 187 -6.98 14.56 -2.16
CA VAL A 187 -7.22 13.17 -1.74
C VAL A 187 -7.30 13.05 -0.21
N GLY A 188 -6.44 13.75 0.53
CA GLY A 188 -6.49 13.81 2.00
C GLY A 188 -7.78 14.43 2.51
N ASN A 189 -8.31 15.45 1.84
CA ASN A 189 -9.61 16.04 2.18
C ASN A 189 -10.78 15.09 1.89
N LEU A 190 -10.69 14.29 0.83
CA LEU A 190 -11.70 13.30 0.48
C LEU A 190 -11.70 12.10 1.42
N TYR A 191 -10.54 11.77 2.01
CA TYR A 191 -10.34 10.67 2.95
C TYR A 191 -9.61 11.16 4.21
N PRO A 192 -10.27 11.93 5.09
CA PRO A 192 -9.64 12.58 6.25
C PRO A 192 -9.05 11.59 7.25
N GLU A 193 -9.71 10.44 7.43
CA GLU A 193 -9.26 9.33 8.28
C GLU A 193 -8.41 8.32 7.49
N GLY A 194 -7.79 8.74 6.40
CA GLY A 194 -7.02 7.90 5.50
C GLY A 194 -5.52 8.01 5.73
N ALA A 195 -4.82 6.88 5.86
CA ALA A 195 -3.36 6.87 5.90
C ALA A 195 -2.78 7.06 4.50
N VAL A 196 -2.24 8.24 4.22
CA VAL A 196 -1.62 8.56 2.92
C VAL A 196 -0.15 8.14 2.90
N ILE A 197 0.20 7.33 1.91
CA ILE A 197 1.56 6.86 1.64
C ILE A 197 1.92 7.26 0.21
N VAL A 198 2.96 8.08 0.06
CA VAL A 198 3.42 8.57 -1.24
C VAL A 198 4.74 7.91 -1.56
N LEU A 199 4.82 7.19 -2.67
CA LEU A 199 6.01 6.41 -3.02
C LEU A 199 6.24 6.33 -4.52
N GLY A 200 7.50 6.15 -4.92
CA GLY A 200 7.86 6.11 -6.33
C GLY A 200 9.25 6.65 -6.61
N ASP A 201 9.53 6.98 -7.87
CA ASP A 201 10.80 7.58 -8.30
C ASP A 201 10.64 9.09 -8.48
N PHE A 202 11.29 9.84 -7.60
CA PHE A 202 11.24 11.29 -7.57
C PHE A 202 12.40 11.93 -8.31
N HIS A 203 13.37 11.15 -8.79
CA HIS A 203 14.62 11.63 -9.37
C HIS A 203 15.30 12.69 -8.47
N HIS A 204 15.26 13.97 -8.87
CA HIS A 204 15.91 15.08 -8.15
C HIS A 204 14.93 15.86 -7.24
N THR A 205 13.69 15.41 -7.17
CA THR A 205 12.59 16.10 -6.50
C THR A 205 12.43 15.60 -5.07
N ARG A 206 11.96 16.47 -4.17
CA ARG A 206 11.64 16.09 -2.79
C ARG A 206 10.27 16.63 -2.42
N LEU A 207 9.40 15.75 -1.93
CA LEU A 207 8.02 16.11 -1.59
C LEU A 207 7.96 17.16 -0.47
N ASN A 208 8.92 17.10 0.47
CA ASN A 208 8.98 18.00 1.61
C ASN A 208 9.14 19.49 1.25
N LYS A 209 9.53 19.81 0.01
CA LYS A 209 9.56 21.19 -0.48
C LYS A 209 8.15 21.78 -0.67
N GLY A 210 7.17 20.95 -1.01
CA GLY A 210 5.75 21.36 -1.16
C GLY A 210 4.91 20.99 0.06
N LEU A 211 5.20 19.85 0.70
CA LEU A 211 4.50 19.36 1.89
C LEU A 211 5.50 19.01 3.01
N PRO A 212 5.97 19.99 3.81
CA PRO A 212 7.03 19.80 4.81
C PRO A 212 6.72 18.80 5.93
N HIS A 213 5.44 18.52 6.16
CA HIS A 213 4.98 17.56 7.16
C HIS A 213 5.20 16.10 6.72
N TYR A 214 5.32 15.82 5.42
CA TYR A 214 5.67 14.48 4.93
C TYR A 214 7.16 14.20 5.15
N LYS A 215 7.45 13.06 5.79
CA LYS A 215 8.79 12.61 6.16
C LYS A 215 9.22 11.47 5.26
N GLN A 216 10.42 11.60 4.69
CA GLN A 216 11.02 10.57 3.84
C GLN A 216 11.51 9.40 4.70
N GLN A 217 11.16 8.18 4.29
CA GLN A 217 11.45 6.95 5.01
C GLN A 217 12.69 6.21 4.46
N VAL A 218 13.07 6.49 3.20
CA VAL A 218 14.20 5.84 2.51
C VAL A 218 15.48 6.66 2.73
N LYS A 219 16.52 6.00 3.26
CA LYS A 219 17.83 6.62 3.60
C LYS A 219 19.02 6.02 2.84
N TYR A 220 18.80 5.06 1.95
CA TYR A 220 19.86 4.32 1.24
C TYR A 220 19.87 4.68 -0.24
N SER A 221 21.01 4.51 -0.91
CA SER A 221 21.12 4.70 -2.35
C SER A 221 20.31 3.64 -3.11
N THR A 222 19.51 4.08 -4.07
CA THR A 222 18.61 3.24 -4.86
C THR A 222 19.07 3.09 -6.30
N ARG A 223 19.88 4.02 -6.81
CA ARG A 223 20.53 3.95 -8.11
C ARG A 223 21.96 4.49 -8.01
N GLY A 224 22.94 3.59 -8.09
CA GLY A 224 24.34 3.94 -7.82
C GLY A 224 24.51 4.51 -6.41
N ASP A 225 25.05 5.72 -6.30
CA ASP A 225 25.24 6.46 -5.04
C ASP A 225 24.04 7.35 -4.67
N LYS A 226 23.02 7.45 -5.53
CA LYS A 226 21.86 8.34 -5.34
C LYS A 226 20.64 7.61 -4.79
N THR A 227 19.92 8.27 -3.89
CA THR A 227 18.56 7.88 -3.49
C THR A 227 17.59 8.65 -4.39
N LEU A 228 16.94 7.97 -5.33
CA LEU A 228 15.95 8.55 -6.25
C LEU A 228 14.54 8.03 -5.93
N ASP A 229 14.46 6.78 -5.51
CA ASP A 229 13.22 6.14 -5.08
C ASP A 229 12.91 6.55 -3.63
N HIS A 230 11.72 7.09 -3.40
CA HIS A 230 11.32 7.63 -2.12
C HIS A 230 10.02 7.00 -1.65
N CYS A 231 9.83 7.02 -0.33
CA CYS A 231 8.58 6.76 0.34
C CYS A 231 8.40 7.85 1.40
N TYR A 232 7.23 8.50 1.41
CA TYR A 232 6.86 9.57 2.30
C TYR A 232 5.57 9.23 3.04
N THR A 233 5.57 9.52 4.33
CA THR A 233 4.41 9.42 5.23
C THR A 233 4.41 10.61 6.17
N VAL A 234 3.26 10.93 6.77
CA VAL A 234 3.18 11.98 7.80
C VAL A 234 4.00 11.60 9.04
N ASN A 235 3.86 10.34 9.49
CA ASN A 235 4.59 9.85 10.65
C ASN A 235 6.06 9.59 10.30
N LYS A 236 6.95 10.12 11.13
CA LYS A 236 8.37 9.80 11.07
C LYS A 236 8.57 8.33 11.46
N ASP A 237 9.53 7.67 10.82
CA ASP A 237 9.92 6.29 11.12
C ASP A 237 8.74 5.30 11.01
N ALA A 238 7.79 5.58 10.10
CA ALA A 238 6.66 4.68 9.82
C ALA A 238 7.12 3.38 9.14
N TYR A 239 8.23 3.44 8.41
CA TYR A 239 8.80 2.32 7.67
C TYR A 239 10.29 2.11 7.97
N ARG A 240 10.68 0.84 8.07
CA ARG A 240 12.06 0.39 7.96
C ARG A 240 12.31 0.00 6.51
N ALA A 241 12.92 0.90 5.76
CA ALA A 241 13.34 0.63 4.38
C ALA A 241 14.57 -0.27 4.35
N SER A 242 14.65 -1.14 3.35
CA SER A 242 15.88 -1.87 3.01
C SER A 242 15.99 -2.05 1.50
N ALA A 243 17.21 -1.93 0.97
CA ALA A 243 17.48 -2.18 -0.43
C ALA A 243 17.75 -3.67 -0.68
N ARG A 244 17.29 -4.17 -1.82
CA ARG A 244 17.47 -5.52 -2.34
C ARG A 244 17.97 -5.45 -3.78
N ALA A 245 18.32 -6.62 -4.31
CA ALA A 245 18.71 -6.73 -5.70
C ALA A 245 17.65 -6.10 -6.63
N ARG A 246 18.15 -5.43 -7.66
CA ARG A 246 17.37 -4.95 -8.80
C ARG A 246 16.58 -6.10 -9.44
N LEU A 247 15.38 -5.77 -9.94
CA LEU A 247 14.60 -6.70 -10.75
C LEU A 247 15.18 -6.75 -12.17
N GLY A 248 15.54 -7.94 -12.63
CA GLY A 248 16.13 -8.20 -13.94
C GLY A 248 17.31 -7.28 -14.23
N LYS A 249 17.25 -6.58 -15.37
CA LYS A 249 18.28 -5.63 -15.83
C LYS A 249 18.02 -4.17 -15.45
N SER A 250 17.13 -3.89 -14.49
CA SER A 250 16.95 -2.51 -14.00
C SER A 250 18.28 -1.97 -13.44
N ASP A 251 18.47 -0.65 -13.47
CA ASP A 251 19.58 0.01 -12.78
C ASP A 251 19.20 0.53 -11.38
N HIS A 252 17.95 0.31 -10.95
CA HIS A 252 17.45 0.63 -9.62
C HIS A 252 17.36 -0.61 -8.74
N ASN A 253 17.77 -0.46 -7.48
CA ASN A 253 17.56 -1.44 -6.43
C ASN A 253 16.08 -1.51 -6.07
N THR A 254 15.61 -2.71 -5.73
CA THR A 254 14.27 -2.90 -5.18
C THR A 254 14.25 -2.47 -3.72
N LEU A 255 13.26 -1.68 -3.32
CA LEU A 255 13.04 -1.27 -1.94
C LEU A 255 11.99 -2.16 -1.28
N ILE A 256 12.32 -2.68 -0.10
CA ILE A 256 11.38 -3.34 0.81
C ILE A 256 11.11 -2.40 1.96
N LEU A 257 9.85 -2.00 2.10
CA LEU A 257 9.34 -1.10 3.12
C LEU A 257 8.50 -1.90 4.12
N ASN A 258 9.11 -2.24 5.25
CA ASN A 258 8.42 -2.95 6.33
C ASN A 258 7.89 -1.92 7.35
N PRO A 259 6.61 -1.97 7.73
CA PRO A 259 6.05 -1.14 8.78
C PRO A 259 6.91 -1.24 10.05
N ALA A 260 7.31 -0.10 10.60
CA ALA A 260 8.17 -0.06 11.78
C ALA A 260 7.40 -0.28 13.08
N TYR A 261 6.10 0.05 13.07
CA TYR A 261 5.16 -0.17 14.16
C TYR A 261 4.38 -1.46 13.89
N GLU A 262 4.64 -2.48 14.71
CA GLU A 262 3.61 -3.50 14.96
C GLU A 262 2.51 -2.78 15.73
N ALA A 263 1.25 -2.83 15.25
CA ALA A 263 0.13 -2.28 16.00
C ALA A 263 0.11 -2.91 17.39
N GLY A 264 0.56 -2.14 18.38
CA GLY A 264 0.74 -2.59 19.75
C GLY A 264 -0.59 -2.56 20.48
N LEU A 265 -1.08 -3.76 20.81
CA LEU A 265 -1.76 -4.17 22.06
C LEU A 265 -2.89 -3.30 22.63
#